data_AF-A0A6I5RJY9-F1
#
_entry.id   AF-A0A6I5RJY9-F1
#
_cell.length_a   1.000
_cell.length_b   1.000
_cell.length_c   1.000
_cell.angle_alpha   90.00
_cell.angle_beta   90.00
_cell.angle_gamma   90.00
#
_symmetry.space_group_name_H-M   'P 1'
#
loop_
_entity.id
_entity.type
_entity.pdbx_description
1 polymer ?
#
loop_
_entity_poly.entity_id
_entity_poly.type
_entity_poly.pdbx_seq_one_letter_code
_entity_poly.pdbx_strand_id
1 'polypeptide(L)'
;LLRVGAQATRNFAQRFPARYAVMMQYQMRPTDPEEAKIIQTSLHFFQRSLQLYDLSDAALIDAMRMVNAAIYGFISREQQELMTLSRSPDQSYEVMLDALIIAIEHIQQRERA
;
A
#
# COMPACT_ATOMS: atom_id res chain seq x y z
N LEU A 1 3.32 10.98 -3.52
CA LEU A 1 4.17 9.76 -3.50
C LEU A 1 3.36 8.49 -3.28
N LEU A 2 2.37 8.48 -2.37
CA LEU A 2 1.47 7.34 -2.14
C LEU A 2 0.87 6.75 -3.45
N ARG A 3 0.22 7.58 -4.26
CA ARG A 3 -0.38 7.16 -5.55
C ARG A 3 0.64 6.51 -6.48
N VAL A 4 1.82 7.14 -6.61
CA VAL A 4 2.91 6.64 -7.47
C VAL A 4 3.41 5.28 -6.97
N GLY A 5 3.59 5.11 -5.65
CA GLY A 5 4.00 3.83 -5.07
C GLY A 5 2.94 2.73 -5.28
N ALA A 6 1.66 3.08 -5.12
CA ALA A 6 0.56 2.16 -5.35
C ALA A 6 0.51 1.69 -6.82
N GLN A 7 0.54 2.65 -7.76
CA GLN A 7 0.59 2.36 -9.20
C GLN A 7 1.81 1.53 -9.57
N ALA A 8 3.00 1.85 -9.05
CA ALA A 8 4.21 1.07 -9.30
C ALA A 8 4.06 -0.39 -8.81
N THR A 9 3.46 -0.59 -7.64
CA THR A 9 3.20 -1.92 -7.07
C THR A 9 2.24 -2.72 -7.95
N ARG A 10 1.11 -2.12 -8.36
CA ARG A 10 0.14 -2.78 -9.26
C ARG A 10 0.75 -3.08 -10.62
N ASN A 11 1.48 -2.14 -11.22
CA ASN A 11 2.18 -2.34 -12.49
C ASN A 11 3.21 -3.48 -12.41
N PHE A 12 3.95 -3.58 -11.30
CA PHE A 12 4.87 -4.69 -11.06
C PHE A 12 4.12 -6.03 -10.95
N ALA A 13 3.00 -6.06 -10.22
CA ALA A 13 2.17 -7.26 -10.08
C ALA A 13 1.57 -7.74 -11.42
N GLN A 14 1.17 -6.81 -12.28
CA GLN A 14 0.65 -7.10 -13.61
C GLN A 14 1.75 -7.59 -14.56
N ARG A 15 2.94 -6.96 -14.52
CA ARG A 15 4.05 -7.31 -15.41
C ARG A 15 4.76 -8.61 -15.00
N PHE A 16 4.79 -8.91 -13.70
CA PHE A 16 5.54 -10.04 -13.14
C PHE A 16 4.74 -10.82 -12.08
N PRO A 17 3.61 -11.44 -12.44
CA PRO A 17 2.68 -12.05 -11.48
C PRO A 17 3.33 -13.13 -10.59
N ALA A 18 4.15 -14.02 -11.17
CA ALA A 18 4.85 -15.05 -10.41
C ALA A 18 5.87 -14.47 -9.41
N ARG A 19 6.58 -13.39 -9.77
CA ARG A 19 7.54 -12.73 -8.87
C ARG A 19 6.81 -11.99 -7.75
N TYR A 20 5.70 -11.33 -8.08
CA TYR A 20 4.86 -10.68 -7.09
C TYR A 20 4.29 -11.67 -6.08
N ALA A 21 3.81 -12.84 -6.54
CA ALA A 21 3.32 -13.90 -5.65
C ALA A 21 4.40 -14.35 -4.65
N VAL A 22 5.63 -14.61 -5.12
CA VAL A 22 6.76 -14.96 -4.23
C VAL A 22 7.06 -13.82 -3.26
N MET A 23 7.13 -12.58 -3.74
CA MET A 23 7.40 -11.40 -2.92
C MET A 23 6.37 -11.22 -1.79
N MET A 24 5.09 -11.47 -2.05
CA MET A 24 4.01 -11.31 -1.06
C MET A 24 3.94 -12.44 -0.04
N GLN A 25 4.54 -13.60 -0.33
CA GLN A 25 4.60 -14.73 0.60
C GLN A 25 5.89 -14.75 1.42
N TYR A 26 6.87 -13.91 1.06
CA TYR A 26 8.15 -13.86 1.74
C TYR A 26 8.09 -13.01 3.01
N GLN A 27 8.26 -13.65 4.16
CA GLN A 27 8.38 -12.95 5.43
C GLN A 27 9.81 -12.43 5.61
N MET A 28 10.00 -11.12 5.44
CA MET A 28 11.29 -10.50 5.76
C MET A 28 11.59 -10.57 7.27
N ARG A 29 12.88 -10.71 7.59
CA ARG A 29 13.47 -10.86 8.92
C ARG A 29 14.24 -9.58 9.28
N PRO A 30 13.73 -8.76 10.21
CA PRO A 30 14.43 -7.55 10.65
C PRO A 30 15.79 -7.80 11.32
N THR A 31 16.06 -9.05 11.73
CA THR A 31 17.33 -9.47 12.32
C THR A 31 18.40 -9.79 11.28
N ASP A 32 18.03 -9.96 10.01
CA ASP A 32 18.97 -10.11 8.90
C ASP A 32 19.42 -8.71 8.41
N PRO A 33 20.73 -8.41 8.34
CA PRO A 33 21.21 -7.07 8.01
C PRO A 33 20.80 -6.56 6.62
N GLU A 34 20.68 -7.43 5.63
CA GLU A 34 20.31 -7.03 4.27
C GLU A 34 18.80 -6.82 4.16
N GLU A 35 18.02 -7.71 4.76
CA GLU A 35 16.56 -7.55 4.81
C GLU A 35 16.15 -6.33 5.66
N ALA A 36 16.88 -6.04 6.76
CA ALA A 36 16.66 -4.86 7.59
C ALA A 36 16.81 -3.55 6.80
N LYS A 37 17.81 -3.45 5.91
CA LYS A 37 17.99 -2.27 5.04
C LYS A 37 16.81 -2.09 4.09
N ILE A 38 16.27 -3.17 3.53
CA ILE A 38 15.10 -3.14 2.64
C ILE A 38 13.86 -2.69 3.42
N ILE A 39 13.65 -3.23 4.62
CA ILE A 39 12.55 -2.84 5.51
C ILE A 39 12.65 -1.34 5.83
N GLN A 40 13.82 -0.85 6.25
CA GLN A 40 14.02 0.57 6.59
C GLN A 40 13.80 1.49 5.39
N THR A 41 14.30 1.10 4.21
CA THR A 41 14.09 1.87 2.97
C THR A 41 12.61 1.98 2.63
N SER A 42 11.88 0.87 2.77
CA SER A 42 10.43 0.84 2.55
C SER A 42 9.68 1.71 3.56
N LEU A 43 10.04 1.62 4.85
CA LEU A 43 9.46 2.46 5.91
C LEU A 43 9.71 3.95 5.64
N HIS A 44 10.93 4.34 5.28
CA HIS A 44 11.27 5.72 4.96
C HIS A 44 10.51 6.25 3.75
N PHE A 45 10.28 5.41 2.73
CA PHE A 45 9.45 5.78 1.59
C PHE A 45 8.00 6.06 2.02
N PHE A 46 7.42 5.22 2.88
CA PHE A 46 6.09 5.44 3.43
C PHE A 46 6.01 6.70 4.29
N GLN A 47 6.95 6.89 5.22
CA GLN A 47 7.05 8.09 6.05
C GLN A 47 7.10 9.36 5.19
N ARG A 48 8.00 9.42 4.20
CA ARG A 48 8.08 10.56 3.27
C ARG A 48 6.80 10.76 2.48
N SER A 49 6.11 9.68 2.12
CA SER A 49 4.85 9.75 1.37
C SER A 49 3.72 10.39 2.17
N LEU A 50 3.80 10.32 3.50
CA LEU A 50 2.77 10.79 4.42
C LEU A 50 3.24 11.96 5.30
N GLN A 51 4.45 12.49 5.08
CA GLN A 51 5.05 13.51 5.95
C GLN A 51 4.19 14.77 6.12
N LEU A 52 3.39 15.12 5.11
CA LEU A 52 2.52 16.31 5.13
C LEU A 52 1.31 16.16 6.08
N TYR A 53 1.00 14.93 6.49
CA TYR A 53 -0.10 14.65 7.41
C TYR A 53 0.32 14.74 8.88
N ASP A 54 1.62 14.85 9.19
CA ASP A 54 2.13 15.03 10.56
C ASP A 54 1.49 14.04 11.57
N LEU A 55 1.41 12.77 11.16
CA LEU A 55 0.79 11.70 11.93
C LEU A 55 1.68 11.29 13.10
N SER A 56 1.08 10.88 14.22
CA SER A 56 1.84 10.16 15.26
C SER A 56 2.35 8.81 14.75
N ASP A 57 3.32 8.20 15.45
CA ASP A 57 3.81 6.86 15.13
C ASP A 57 2.68 5.82 15.07
N ALA A 58 1.68 5.92 15.95
CA ALA A 58 0.55 5.01 15.99
C ALA A 58 -0.35 5.18 14.75
N ALA A 59 -0.73 6.42 14.43
CA ALA A 59 -1.53 6.70 13.24
C ALA A 59 -0.79 6.38 11.94
N LEU A 60 0.53 6.58 11.91
CA LEU A 60 1.35 6.19 10.78
C LEU A 60 1.29 4.66 10.57
N ILE A 61 1.40 3.86 11.63
CA ILE A 61 1.29 2.40 11.56
C ILE A 61 -0.11 1.99 11.05
N ASP A 62 -1.16 2.63 11.55
CA ASP A 62 -2.54 2.36 11.13
C ASP A 62 -2.74 2.69 9.64
N ALA A 63 -2.27 3.85 9.19
CA ALA A 63 -2.31 4.26 7.79
C ALA A 63 -1.51 3.29 6.90
N MET A 64 -0.30 2.89 7.32
CA MET A 64 0.53 1.94 6.58
C MET A 64 -0.16 0.58 6.41
N ARG A 65 -0.73 0.03 7.49
CA ARG A 65 -1.46 -1.25 7.45
C ARG A 65 -2.69 -1.17 6.56
N MET A 66 -3.47 -0.10 6.67
CA MET A 66 -4.66 0.12 5.84
C MET A 66 -4.29 0.19 4.35
N VAL A 67 -3.32 1.03 4.00
CA VAL A 67 -2.85 1.19 2.61
C VAL A 67 -2.32 -0.13 2.06
N ASN A 68 -1.47 -0.83 2.83
CA ASN A 68 -0.91 -2.11 2.41
C ASN A 68 -2.01 -3.16 2.16
N ALA A 69 -2.95 -3.31 3.09
CA ALA A 69 -4.06 -4.25 2.98
C ALA A 69 -4.97 -3.94 1.79
N ALA A 70 -5.31 -2.67 1.57
CA ALA A 70 -6.16 -2.24 0.47
C ALA A 70 -5.50 -2.52 -0.90
N ILE A 71 -4.23 -2.12 -1.08
CA ILE A 71 -3.49 -2.35 -2.32
C ILE A 71 -3.30 -3.84 -2.59
N TYR A 72 -2.84 -4.60 -1.58
CA TYR A 72 -2.64 -6.03 -1.71
C TYR A 72 -3.95 -6.75 -2.04
N GLY A 73 -5.03 -6.44 -1.31
CA GLY A 73 -6.34 -7.03 -1.52
C GLY A 73 -6.89 -6.76 -2.92
N PHE A 74 -6.76 -5.52 -3.41
CA PHE A 74 -7.20 -5.18 -4.77
C PHE A 74 -6.43 -5.98 -5.83
N ILE A 75 -5.10 -6.01 -5.75
CA ILE A 75 -4.25 -6.75 -6.69
C ILE A 75 -4.54 -8.25 -6.62
N SER A 76 -4.70 -8.81 -5.42
CA SER A 76 -5.02 -10.24 -5.24
C SER A 76 -6.34 -10.62 -5.89
N ARG A 77 -7.37 -9.77 -5.77
CA ARG A 77 -8.68 -10.00 -6.41
C ARG A 77 -8.60 -9.90 -7.93
N GLU A 78 -7.84 -8.93 -8.42
CA GLU A 78 -7.57 -8.75 -9.85
C GLU A 78 -6.84 -9.96 -10.46
N GLN A 79 -5.77 -10.44 -9.83
CA GLN A 79 -5.00 -11.59 -10.31
C GLN A 79 -5.76 -12.93 -10.26
N GLN A 80 -6.79 -13.02 -9.41
CA GLN A 80 -7.67 -14.19 -9.33
C GLN A 80 -8.87 -14.09 -10.29
N GLU A 81 -8.92 -13.05 -11.14
CA GLU A 81 -10.02 -12.78 -12.07
C GLU A 81 -11.39 -12.64 -11.36
N LEU A 82 -11.39 -12.20 -10.09
CA LEU A 82 -12.58 -12.08 -9.25
C LEU A 82 -13.27 -10.70 -9.36
N MET A 83 -12.84 -9.85 -10.28
CA MET A 83 -13.43 -8.53 -10.54
C MET A 83 -14.50 -8.62 -11.63
N THR A 84 -15.64 -9.26 -11.32
CA THR A 84 -16.65 -9.66 -12.31
C THR A 84 -17.71 -8.61 -12.64
N LEU A 85 -17.66 -7.44 -12.01
CA LEU A 85 -18.58 -6.33 -12.26
C LEU A 85 -18.22 -5.57 -13.55
N SER A 86 -19.18 -4.86 -14.13
CA SER A 86 -19.02 -4.20 -15.45
C SER A 86 -18.05 -3.02 -15.48
N ARG A 87 -17.68 -2.45 -14.32
CA ARG A 87 -16.72 -1.34 -14.22
C ARG A 87 -15.29 -1.87 -14.30
N SER A 88 -14.41 -1.16 -15.01
CA SER A 88 -13.03 -1.63 -15.14
C SER A 88 -12.29 -1.65 -13.78
N PRO A 89 -11.37 -2.60 -13.57
CA PRO A 89 -10.49 -2.60 -12.42
C PRO A 89 -9.62 -1.34 -12.35
N ASP A 90 -9.14 -0.82 -13.50
CA ASP A 90 -8.35 0.43 -13.53
C ASP A 90 -9.10 1.62 -12.93
N GLN A 91 -10.36 1.81 -13.32
CA GLN A 91 -11.19 2.90 -12.81
C GLN A 91 -11.51 2.71 -11.32
N SER A 92 -11.73 1.47 -10.90
CA SER A 92 -12.00 1.17 -9.49
C SER A 92 -10.75 1.33 -8.61
N TYR A 93 -9.57 1.06 -9.18
CA TYR A 93 -8.29 1.25 -8.49
C TYR A 93 -8.03 2.73 -8.19
N GLU A 94 -8.20 3.61 -9.18
CA GLU A 94 -8.00 5.06 -8.97
C GLU A 94 -8.99 5.62 -7.94
N VAL A 95 -10.25 5.20 -7.95
CA VAL A 95 -11.25 5.57 -6.93
C VAL A 95 -10.83 5.09 -5.53
N MET A 96 -10.28 3.87 -5.42
CA MET A 96 -9.76 3.38 -4.14
C MET A 96 -8.59 4.24 -3.65
N LEU A 97 -7.67 4.65 -4.53
CA LEU A 97 -6.56 5.52 -4.15
C LEU A 97 -7.03 6.91 -3.69
N ASP A 98 -8.05 7.47 -4.36
CA ASP A 98 -8.69 8.72 -3.93
C ASP A 98 -9.28 8.55 -2.52
N ALA A 99 -10.04 7.47 -2.28
CA ALA A 99 -10.66 7.20 -0.99
C ALA A 99 -9.64 6.97 0.13
N LEU A 100 -8.51 6.31 -0.16
CA LEU A 100 -7.43 6.10 0.82
C LEU A 100 -6.79 7.42 1.27
N ILE A 101 -6.68 8.41 0.40
CA ILE A 101 -6.17 9.74 0.76
C ILE A 101 -7.09 10.40 1.78
N ILE A 102 -8.41 10.37 1.54
CA ILE A 102 -9.41 10.90 2.47
C ILE A 102 -9.40 10.13 3.80
N ALA A 103 -9.22 8.80 3.75
CA ALA A 103 -9.12 7.99 4.96
C ALA A 103 -7.89 8.37 5.82
N ILE A 104 -6.76 8.70 5.19
CA ILE A 104 -5.56 9.18 5.91
C ILE A 104 -5.81 10.54 6.57
N GLU A 105 -6.49 11.46 5.87
CA GLU A 105 -6.93 12.75 6.45
C GLU A 105 -7.86 12.54 7.64
N HIS A 106 -8.77 11.57 7.55
CA HIS A 106 -9.64 11.22 8.67
C HIS A 106 -8.87 10.69 9.88
N ILE A 107 -7.86 9.84 9.66
CA ILE A 107 -6.98 9.36 10.73
C ILE A 107 -6.29 10.54 11.42
N GLN A 108 -5.73 11.47 10.66
CA GLN A 108 -5.11 12.69 11.20
C GLN A 108 -6.09 13.51 12.06
N GLN A 109 -7.32 13.69 11.58
CA GLN A 109 -8.35 14.45 12.31
C GLN A 109 -8.74 13.77 13.62
N ARG A 110 -8.85 12.44 13.62
CA ARG A 110 -9.18 11.65 14.82
C ARG A 110 -8.14 11.78 15.92
N GLU A 111 -6.86 11.97 15.58
CA GLU A 111 -5.80 12.21 16.59
C GLU A 111 -5.90 13.59 17.25
N ARG A 112 -6.52 14.57 16.56
CA ARG A 112 -6.62 15.96 17.01
C ARG A 112 -7.90 16.26 17.80
N ALA A 113 -8.86 15.35 17.80
CA ALA A 113 -10.14 15.45 18.49
C ALA A 113 -10.05 14.91 19.92
#